data_AF-A0A7M2SX14-F1
#
_entry.id   AF-A0A7M2SX14-F1
#
_cell.length_a   1.000
_cell.length_b   1.000
_cell.length_c   1.000
_cell.angle_alpha   90.00
_cell.angle_beta   90.00
_cell.angle_gamma   90.00
#
_symmetry.space_group_name_H-M   'P 1'
#
loop_
_entity.id
_entity.type
_entity.pdbx_description
1 polymer ?
#
loop_
_entity_poly.entity_id
_entity_poly.type
_entity_poly.pdbx_seq_one_letter_code
_entity_poly.pdbx_strand_id
1 'polypeptide(L)'
;MYPEDGLAALNARARAAAESVPGITLRPPEPRFWGHSTLAYALDDFDDRRLNRELRALRPDRVTLTIDRIALVNEYQDSVAGYYTWDVVEEFRLGSAGTSAGYTTAA
;
A
#
# COMPACT_ATOMS: atom_id res chain seq x y z
N MET A 1 9.77 9.80 -16.54
CA MET A 1 9.03 9.44 -15.32
C MET A 1 8.71 7.96 -15.43
N TYR A 2 9.32 7.16 -14.58
CA TYR A 2 9.01 5.73 -14.47
C TYR A 2 7.68 5.60 -13.71
N PRO A 3 6.76 4.67 -14.05
CA PRO A 3 5.48 4.49 -13.33
C PRO A 3 5.62 4.45 -11.79
N GLU A 4 6.76 3.97 -11.33
CA GLU A 4 7.21 3.89 -9.95
C GLU A 4 7.33 5.25 -9.26
N ASP A 5 7.60 6.33 -9.99
CA ASP A 5 7.76 7.69 -9.45
C ASP A 5 6.44 8.21 -8.87
N GLY A 6 5.33 7.95 -9.55
CA GLY A 6 3.99 8.37 -9.10
C GLY A 6 3.56 7.65 -7.82
N LEU A 7 3.81 6.33 -7.76
CA LEU A 7 3.51 5.53 -6.57
C LEU A 7 4.43 5.88 -5.40
N ALA A 8 5.72 6.16 -5.66
CA ALA A 8 6.66 6.64 -4.64
C ALA A 8 6.23 7.99 -4.06
N ALA A 9 5.80 8.92 -4.92
CA ALA A 9 5.27 10.21 -4.48
C ALA A 9 3.98 10.06 -3.66
N LEU A 10 3.09 9.16 -4.05
CA LEU A 10 1.88 8.84 -3.28
C LEU A 10 2.21 8.29 -1.90
N ASN A 11 3.14 7.31 -1.82
CA ASN A 11 3.62 6.77 -0.56
C ASN A 11 4.23 7.84 0.34
N ALA A 12 5.07 8.73 -0.21
CA ALA A 12 5.68 9.82 0.56
C ALA A 12 4.62 10.75 1.17
N ARG A 13 3.57 11.10 0.41
CA ARG A 13 2.45 11.92 0.91
C ARG A 13 1.64 11.21 2.00
N ALA A 14 1.32 9.93 1.80
CA ALA A 14 0.60 9.14 2.79
C ALA A 14 1.40 9.02 4.11
N ARG A 15 2.70 8.78 4.02
CA ARG A 15 3.59 8.75 5.19
C ARG A 15 3.63 10.08 5.92
N ALA A 16 3.83 11.19 5.20
CA ALA A 16 3.85 12.53 5.81
C ALA A 16 2.52 12.87 6.50
N ALA A 17 1.39 12.49 5.90
CA ALA A 17 0.08 12.65 6.52
C ALA A 17 -0.06 11.84 7.81
N ALA A 18 0.36 10.57 7.81
CA ALA A 18 0.34 9.74 9.01
C ALA A 18 1.29 10.25 10.12
N GLU A 19 2.50 10.70 9.76
CA GLU A 19 3.48 11.29 10.69
C GLU A 19 3.00 12.62 11.30
N SER A 20 2.05 13.32 10.65
CA SER A 20 1.47 14.56 11.19
C SER A 20 0.49 14.34 12.34
N VAL A 21 0.04 13.10 12.57
CA VAL A 21 -0.92 12.75 13.62
C VAL A 21 -0.17 12.60 14.96
N PRO A 22 -0.56 13.32 16.02
CA PRO A 22 0.09 13.21 17.32
C PRO A 22 0.10 11.78 17.87
N GLY A 23 1.28 11.32 18.30
CA GLY A 23 1.47 9.98 18.86
C GLY A 23 1.74 8.88 17.84
N ILE A 24 1.69 9.17 16.53
CA ILE A 24 2.09 8.22 15.48
C ILE A 24 3.58 8.36 15.19
N THR A 25 4.31 7.25 15.33
CA THR A 25 5.72 7.14 14.94
C THR A 25 5.86 6.07 13.87
N LEU A 26 6.22 6.47 12.65
CA LEU A 26 6.49 5.52 11.58
C LEU A 26 7.94 5.03 11.65
N ARG A 27 8.19 3.82 11.11
CA ARG A 27 9.55 3.36 10.82
C ARG A 27 10.26 4.33 9.87
N PRO A 28 11.60 4.47 9.95
CA PRO A 28 12.36 5.29 9.00
C PRO A 28 12.04 4.92 7.54
N PRO A 29 12.06 5.90 6.61
CA PRO A 29 11.90 5.59 5.20
C PRO A 29 13.11 4.82 4.68
N GLU A 30 12.85 3.85 3.80
CA GLU A 30 13.89 3.19 3.03
C GLU A 30 14.50 4.15 1.99
N PRO A 31 15.78 3.99 1.59
CA PRO A 31 16.41 4.83 0.57
C PRO A 31 15.67 4.85 -0.78
N ARG A 32 14.93 3.77 -1.06
CA ARG A 32 14.08 3.64 -2.25
C ARG A 32 12.77 2.98 -1.89
N PHE A 33 11.67 3.56 -2.38
CA PHE A 33 10.37 2.93 -2.32
C PHE A 33 10.26 1.83 -3.39
N TRP A 34 9.87 0.63 -2.96
CA TRP A 34 9.63 -0.52 -3.82
C TRP A 34 8.15 -0.89 -3.75
N GLY A 35 7.35 -0.25 -4.61
CA GLY A 35 5.94 -0.59 -4.76
C GLY A 35 5.78 -2.01 -5.29
N HIS A 36 5.08 -2.85 -4.55
CA HIS A 36 4.77 -4.23 -4.93
C HIS A 36 3.37 -4.59 -4.44
N SER A 37 2.81 -5.64 -5.04
CA SER A 37 1.61 -6.30 -4.55
C SER A 37 2.02 -7.70 -4.14
N THR A 38 1.79 -8.04 -2.87
CA THR A 38 2.06 -9.38 -2.36
C THR A 38 1.06 -10.36 -2.97
N LEU A 39 1.57 -11.39 -3.65
CA LEU A 39 0.74 -12.42 -4.27
C LEU A 39 0.31 -13.50 -3.27
N ALA A 40 1.22 -13.89 -2.39
CA ALA A 40 1.01 -14.93 -1.39
C ALA A 40 2.00 -14.77 -0.24
N TYR A 41 1.63 -15.32 0.92
CA TYR A 41 2.50 -15.47 2.08
C TYR A 41 2.77 -16.96 2.29
N ALA A 42 4.02 -17.32 2.52
CA ALA A 42 4.39 -18.70 2.86
C ALA A 42 4.34 -18.89 4.38
N LEU A 43 3.80 -20.02 4.82
CA LEU A 43 3.71 -20.39 6.24
C LEU A 43 5.02 -20.96 6.77
N ASP A 44 5.75 -21.64 5.89
CA ASP A 44 6.99 -22.33 6.20
C ASP A 44 8.03 -22.03 5.12
N ASP A 45 9.30 -22.25 5.46
CA ASP A 45 10.39 -22.17 4.50
C ASP A 45 10.23 -23.23 3.40
N PHE A 46 10.43 -22.83 2.14
CA PHE A 46 10.37 -23.72 1.00
C PHE A 46 11.35 -23.27 -0.11
N ASP A 47 11.71 -24.19 -1.01
CA ASP A 47 12.48 -23.85 -2.21
C ASP A 47 11.59 -23.11 -3.21
N ASP A 48 11.67 -21.77 -3.18
CA ASP A 48 10.88 -20.88 -4.00
C ASP A 48 11.37 -20.77 -5.45
N ARG A 49 12.52 -21.36 -5.81
CA ARG A 49 13.16 -21.13 -7.13
C ARG A 49 12.27 -21.59 -8.27
N ARG A 50 11.68 -22.77 -8.13
CA ARG A 50 10.77 -23.34 -9.13
C ARG A 50 9.52 -22.46 -9.26
N LEU A 51 8.91 -22.11 -8.13
CA LEU A 51 7.71 -21.26 -8.10
C LEU A 51 7.97 -19.90 -8.76
N ASN A 52 9.04 -19.20 -8.37
CA ASN A 52 9.41 -17.91 -8.94
C ASN A 52 9.67 -17.99 -10.45
N ARG A 53 10.29 -19.06 -10.94
CA ARG A 53 10.52 -19.27 -12.37
C ARG A 53 9.20 -19.45 -13.13
N GLU A 54 8.30 -20.26 -12.59
CA GLU A 54 6.99 -20.52 -13.20
C GLU A 54 6.10 -19.25 -13.18
N LEU A 55 6.08 -18.50 -12.08
CA LEU A 55 5.37 -17.21 -11.99
C LEU A 55 5.90 -16.18 -12.98
N ARG A 56 7.22 -16.09 -13.16
CA ARG A 56 7.83 -15.18 -14.15
C ARG A 56 7.45 -15.56 -15.58
N ALA A 57 7.29 -16.85 -15.89
CA ALA A 57 6.86 -17.30 -17.21
C ALA A 57 5.40 -16.94 -17.53
N LEU A 58 4.57 -16.74 -16.51
CA LEU A 58 3.17 -16.30 -16.65
C LEU A 58 3.02 -14.77 -16.69
N ARG A 59 4.08 -14.03 -16.34
CA ARG A 59 4.02 -12.57 -16.21
C ARG A 59 3.89 -11.92 -17.59
N PRO A 60 2.87 -11.06 -17.82
CA PRO A 60 2.83 -10.23 -19.02
C PRO A 60 3.96 -9.19 -19.00
N ASP A 61 4.48 -8.83 -20.18
CA ASP A 61 5.59 -7.87 -20.33
C ASP A 61 5.35 -6.56 -19.57
N ARG A 62 4.11 -6.06 -19.64
CA ARG A 62 3.69 -4.84 -18.93
C ARG A 62 2.23 -4.91 -18.52
N VAL A 63 1.94 -4.41 -17.33
CA VAL A 63 0.60 -4.17 -16.83
C VAL A 63 0.46 -2.68 -16.55
N THR A 64 -0.65 -2.09 -16.98
CA THR A 64 -1.05 -0.75 -16.56
C THR A 64 -2.03 -0.88 -15.41
N LEU A 65 -1.75 -0.19 -14.31
CA LEU A 65 -2.62 -0.14 -13.14
C LEU A 65 -3.04 1.30 -12.89
N THR A 66 -4.31 1.48 -12.52
CA THR A 66 -4.84 2.76 -12.03
C THR A 66 -5.10 2.62 -10.54
N ILE A 67 -4.50 3.50 -9.73
CA ILE A 67 -4.82 3.61 -8.31
C ILE A 67 -5.88 4.70 -8.18
N ASP A 68 -7.12 4.31 -7.93
CA ASP A 68 -8.27 5.21 -7.78
C ASP A 68 -8.69 5.38 -6.31
N ARG A 69 -8.04 4.66 -5.38
CA ARG A 69 -8.37 4.70 -3.96
C ARG A 69 -7.17 4.36 -3.08
N ILE A 70 -7.20 4.90 -1.87
CA ILE A 70 -6.35 4.54 -0.73
C ILE A 70 -7.26 4.16 0.42
N ALA A 71 -6.95 3.10 1.16
CA ALA A 71 -7.67 2.75 2.37
C ALA A 71 -6.77 2.92 3.59
N LEU A 72 -7.29 3.52 4.65
CA LEU A 72 -6.75 3.36 6.00
C LEU A 72 -7.33 2.07 6.56
N VAL A 73 -6.46 1.17 7.04
CA VAL A 73 -6.85 -0.15 7.52
C VAL A 73 -6.27 -0.39 8.91
N ASN A 74 -7.02 -1.10 9.73
CA ASN A 74 -6.47 -1.80 10.88
C ASN A 74 -6.01 -3.16 10.37
N GLU A 75 -4.70 -3.34 10.25
CA GLU A 75 -4.09 -4.61 9.91
C GLU A 75 -3.87 -5.41 11.19
N TYR A 76 -4.36 -6.65 11.19
CA TYR A 76 -3.97 -7.65 12.17
C TYR A 76 -3.28 -8.80 11.47
N GLN A 77 -2.14 -9.20 12.02
CA GLN A 77 -1.35 -10.32 11.52
C GLN A 77 -1.23 -11.38 12.62
N ASP A 78 -1.69 -12.60 12.32
CA ASP A 78 -1.37 -13.80 13.08
C ASP A 78 -0.35 -14.61 12.30
N SER A 79 0.92 -14.43 12.62
CA SER A 79 2.03 -15.09 11.92
C SER A 79 2.11 -16.59 12.21
N VAL A 80 1.51 -17.07 13.30
CA VAL A 80 1.53 -18.50 13.67
C VAL A 80 0.41 -19.23 12.95
N ALA A 81 -0.79 -18.67 12.93
CA ALA A 81 -1.91 -19.23 12.19
C ALA A 81 -1.86 -18.93 10.69
N GLY A 82 -0.99 -18.00 10.28
CA GLY A 82 -0.69 -17.77 8.87
C GLY A 82 -1.70 -16.91 8.13
N TYR A 83 -2.40 -16.02 8.83
CA TYR A 83 -3.41 -15.17 8.21
C TYR A 83 -3.27 -13.71 8.61
N TYR A 84 -3.82 -12.88 7.76
CA TYR A 84 -3.90 -11.43 7.91
C TYR A 84 -5.37 -11.02 7.79
N THR A 85 -5.76 -10.01 8.55
CA THR A 85 -7.02 -9.30 8.33
C THR A 85 -6.73 -7.82 8.10
N TRP A 86 -7.57 -7.21 7.26
CA TRP A 86 -7.52 -5.78 6.99
C TRP A 86 -8.93 -5.24 7.16
N ASP A 87 -9.18 -4.64 8.32
CA ASP A 87 -10.45 -3.96 8.58
C ASP A 87 -10.33 -2.53 8.07
N VAL A 88 -11.09 -2.21 7.02
CA VAL A 88 -11.10 -0.86 6.44
C VAL A 88 -11.73 0.10 7.43
N VAL A 89 -10.95 1.11 7.83
CA VAL A 89 -11.37 2.20 8.71
C VAL A 89 -11.95 3.35 7.90
N GLU A 90 -11.28 3.72 6.79
CA GLU A 90 -11.67 4.83 5.93
C GLU A 90 -11.15 4.61 4.50
N GLU A 91 -11.88 5.12 3.49
CA GLU A 91 -11.47 5.06 2.08
C GLU A 91 -11.40 6.46 1.45
N PHE A 92 -10.27 6.75 0.81
CA PHE A 92 -10.02 8.00 0.11
C PHE A 92 -10.00 7.74 -1.40
N ARG A 93 -10.97 8.29 -2.14
CA ARG A 93 -11.00 8.21 -3.60
C ARG A 93 -10.01 9.21 -4.22
N LEU A 94 -9.21 8.73 -5.16
CA LEU A 94 -8.28 9.51 -5.96
C LEU A 94 -8.90 9.81 -7.33
N GLY A 95 -8.64 11.00 -7.88
CA GLY A 95 -9.06 11.37 -9.23
C GLY A 95 -10.49 11.90 -9.37
N SER A 96 -11.35 11.75 -8.35
CA SER A 96 -12.59 12.52 -8.26
C SER A 96 -12.29 13.92 -7.76
N ALA A 97 -12.28 14.91 -8.67
CA ALA A 97 -12.45 16.31 -8.29
C ALA A 97 -13.87 16.48 -7.73
N GLY A 98 -14.02 16.27 -6.42
CA GLY A 98 -15.28 16.40 -5.70
C GLY A 98 -15.10 17.26 -4.47
N THR A 99 -15.30 18.56 -4.67
CA THR A 99 -15.69 19.60 -3.70
C THR A 99 -15.16 19.44 -2.27
N SER A 100 -14.19 20.28 -1.90
CA SER A 100 -13.90 20.62 -0.52
C SER A 100 -15.20 21.06 0.19
N ALA A 101 -15.83 20.15 0.94
CA ALA A 101 -16.82 20.53 1.93
C ALA A 101 -16.06 21.37 2.97
N GLY A 102 -16.43 22.65 3.04
CA GLY A 102 -15.83 23.59 3.97
C GLY A 102 -15.89 23.05 5.39
N TYR A 103 -14.74 22.99 6.05
CA TYR A 103 -14.69 23.03 7.50
C TYR A 103 -15.20 24.41 7.93
N THR A 104 -16.48 24.51 8.25
CA THR A 104 -16.97 25.62 9.06
C THR A 104 -16.49 25.37 10.49
N THR A 105 -15.48 26.11 10.91
CA THR A 105 -15.20 26.33 12.33
C THR A 105 -16.38 27.11 12.91
N ALA A 106 -17.18 26.48 13.76
CA ALA A 106 -18.07 27.19 14.65
C ALA A 106 -17.23 27.73 15.83
N ALA A 107 -17.41 29.02 16.08
CA ALA A 107 -16.79 29.81 17.14
C ALA A 107 -17.29 29.44 18.54
#